data_AF-A0A4P9ZPR3-F1
#
_entry.id   AF-A0A4P9ZPR3-F1
#
_cell.length_a   1.000
_cell.length_b   1.000
_cell.length_c   1.000
_cell.angle_alpha   90.00
_cell.angle_beta   90.00
_cell.angle_gamma   90.00
#
_symmetry.space_group_name_H-M   'P 1'
#
loop_
_entity.id
_entity.type
_entity.pdbx_description
1 polymer ?
#
loop_
_entity_poly.entity_id
_entity_poly.type
_entity_poly.pdbx_seq_one_letter_code
_entity_poly.pdbx_strand_id
1 'polypeptide(L)'
;LSVLDMEPKELFHQLTLMEHTMFRAISIDEFCHHGKCKDSGERQALAPKLNNLIRWFNRMAIWVAKQILTALELPDRIRLVQNFILIAHQCLIWHNYNTCFEIVSGLTLSSVKRLHQTWAGVSNKSQMMLNQLNTIMSQRPNYKMYRACLRGSSGVLHMGSHVAMLPFIGVHLTDLLYCDEGNVSYIDPSLPLVNCSKLRLMSAMLQKIQAAQQNKYPFKENAAVQSWIRTEV
;
A
#
# COMPACT_ATOMS: atom_id res chain seq x y z
N LEU A 1 17.46 5.55 17.92
CA LEU A 1 16.28 6.11 17.22
C LEU A 1 15.11 5.19 17.50
N SER A 2 14.01 5.73 17.99
CA SER A 2 12.72 5.05 18.09
C SER A 2 11.66 5.83 17.31
N VAL A 3 10.52 5.22 17.00
CA VAL A 3 9.38 5.91 16.35
C VAL A 3 8.94 7.15 17.14
N LEU A 4 9.11 7.16 18.47
CA LEU A 4 8.72 8.29 19.33
C LEU A 4 9.71 9.45 19.33
N ASP A 5 10.96 9.20 18.93
CA ASP A 5 12.01 10.22 18.80
C ASP A 5 11.96 10.96 17.46
N MET A 6 11.17 10.47 16.51
CA MET A 6 11.03 11.04 15.17
C MET A 6 9.73 11.81 15.02
N GLU A 7 9.80 12.92 14.29
CA GLU A 7 8.60 13.59 13.84
C GLU A 7 7.80 12.66 12.90
N PRO A 8 6.48 12.49 13.10
CA PRO A 8 5.64 11.68 12.23
C PRO A 8 5.77 12.03 10.74
N LYS A 9 5.99 13.31 10.44
CA LYS A 9 6.21 13.82 9.08
C LYS A 9 7.48 13.26 8.43
N GLU A 10 8.57 13.18 9.18
CA GLU A 10 9.84 12.67 8.68
C GLU A 10 9.74 11.18 8.37
N LEU A 11 9.17 10.40 9.30
CA LEU A 11 8.95 8.97 9.09
C LEU A 11 8.04 8.71 7.88
N PHE A 12 6.95 9.48 7.73
CA PHE A 12 6.08 9.46 6.55
C PHE A 12 6.85 9.71 5.24
N HIS A 13 7.66 10.77 5.18
CA HIS A 13 8.43 11.09 3.97
C HIS A 13 9.37 9.96 3.56
N GLN A 14 10.12 9.41 4.52
CA GLN A 14 11.11 8.38 4.23
C GLN A 14 10.46 7.05 3.86
N LEU A 15 9.37 6.65 4.53
CA LEU A 15 8.58 5.48 4.12
C LEU A 15 8.08 5.63 2.68
N THR A 16 7.54 6.81 2.35
CA THR A 16 7.04 7.10 1.00
C THR A 16 8.15 7.04 -0.05
N LEU A 17 9.32 7.62 0.20
CA LEU A 17 10.44 7.58 -0.75
C LEU A 17 10.99 6.16 -0.96
N MET A 18 11.13 5.39 0.12
CA MET A 18 11.61 4.00 0.05
C MET A 18 10.64 3.13 -0.74
N GLU A 19 9.36 3.19 -0.41
CA GLU A 19 8.32 2.43 -1.10
C GLU A 19 8.14 2.86 -2.55
N HIS A 20 8.21 4.16 -2.81
CA HIS A 20 8.16 4.69 -4.17
C HIS A 20 9.31 4.18 -5.04
N THR A 21 10.50 4.04 -4.45
CA THR A 21 11.66 3.46 -5.14
C THR A 21 11.42 1.99 -5.47
N MET A 22 10.87 1.21 -4.53
CA MET A 22 10.51 -0.19 -4.78
C MET A 22 9.45 -0.31 -5.88
N PHE A 23 8.38 0.50 -5.80
CA PHE A 23 7.30 0.50 -6.77
C PHE A 23 7.78 0.85 -8.19
N ARG A 24 8.63 1.87 -8.33
CA ARG A 24 9.17 2.30 -9.64
C ARG A 24 10.11 1.29 -10.28
N ALA A 25 10.71 0.39 -9.50
CA ALA A 25 11.62 -0.61 -10.02
C ALA A 25 10.89 -1.78 -10.71
N ILE A 26 9.62 -2.02 -10.37
CA ILE A 26 8.82 -3.15 -10.87
C ILE A 26 8.53 -2.95 -12.36
N SER A 27 8.90 -3.94 -13.18
CA SER A 27 8.55 -3.90 -14.61
C SER A 27 7.13 -4.39 -14.86
N ILE A 28 6.57 -4.02 -16.02
CA ILE A 28 5.26 -4.53 -16.47
C ILE A 28 5.26 -6.07 -16.49
N ASP A 29 6.36 -6.67 -16.95
CA ASP A 29 6.46 -8.13 -17.07
C ASP A 29 6.25 -8.81 -15.71
N GLU A 30 6.77 -8.24 -14.62
CA GLU A 30 6.55 -8.80 -13.28
C GLU A 30 5.06 -8.85 -12.91
N PHE A 31 4.28 -7.83 -13.30
CA PHE A 31 2.81 -7.83 -13.11
C PHE A 31 2.11 -8.88 -13.98
N CYS A 32 2.55 -9.06 -15.24
CA CYS A 32 1.99 -10.04 -16.17
C CYS A 32 2.21 -11.48 -15.71
N HIS A 33 3.36 -11.78 -15.10
CA HIS A 33 3.70 -13.13 -14.66
C HIS A 33 3.09 -13.49 -13.30
N HIS A 34 2.95 -12.51 -12.39
CA HIS A 34 2.48 -12.78 -11.02
C HIS A 34 1.14 -13.55 -10.95
N GLY A 35 0.20 -13.24 -11.84
CA GLY A 35 -1.11 -13.93 -11.90
C GLY A 35 -1.08 -15.33 -12.51
N LYS A 36 -0.01 -15.70 -13.23
CA LYS A 36 0.08 -16.96 -13.99
C LYS A 36 0.88 -18.05 -13.28
N CYS A 37 1.69 -17.67 -12.29
CA CYS A 37 2.54 -18.59 -11.55
C CYS A 37 1.72 -19.35 -10.50
N LYS A 38 1.64 -20.67 -10.67
CA LYS A 38 1.01 -21.58 -9.69
C LYS A 38 1.97 -21.91 -8.55
N ASP A 39 3.27 -21.93 -8.82
CA ASP A 39 4.30 -22.15 -7.82
C ASP A 39 4.83 -20.84 -7.21
N SER A 40 5.12 -20.89 -5.92
CA SER A 40 5.65 -19.76 -5.16
C SER A 40 7.11 -19.43 -5.51
N GLY A 41 7.93 -20.44 -5.80
CA GLY A 41 9.32 -20.25 -6.23
C GLY A 41 9.41 -19.65 -7.62
N GLU A 42 8.60 -20.14 -8.55
CA GLU A 42 8.44 -19.56 -9.90
C GLU A 42 7.97 -18.11 -9.85
N ARG A 43 6.97 -17.80 -9.01
CA ARG A 43 6.50 -16.42 -8.82
C ARG A 43 7.62 -15.50 -8.32
N GLN A 44 8.44 -15.98 -7.39
CA GLN A 44 9.58 -15.23 -6.87
C GLN A 44 10.67 -14.98 -7.93
N ALA A 45 10.90 -15.94 -8.82
CA ALA A 45 11.87 -15.81 -9.91
C ALA A 45 11.39 -14.84 -11.01
N LEU A 46 10.10 -14.89 -11.36
CA LEU A 46 9.54 -14.09 -12.46
C LEU A 46 9.11 -12.68 -12.07
N ALA A 47 8.81 -12.45 -10.78
CA ALA A 47 8.35 -11.15 -10.28
C ALA A 47 9.09 -10.71 -9.01
N PRO A 48 10.44 -10.69 -8.99
CA PRO A 48 11.20 -10.53 -7.76
C PRO A 48 10.97 -9.19 -7.06
N LYS A 49 10.83 -8.08 -7.80
CA LYS A 49 10.66 -6.74 -7.23
C LYS A 49 9.23 -6.50 -6.78
N LEU A 50 8.26 -7.04 -7.53
CA LEU A 50 6.86 -7.05 -7.09
C LEU A 50 6.71 -7.83 -5.78
N ASN A 51 7.32 -9.01 -5.68
CA ASN A 51 7.32 -9.79 -4.44
C ASN A 51 8.08 -9.09 -3.31
N ASN A 52 9.14 -8.32 -3.61
CA ASN A 52 9.80 -7.49 -2.61
C ASN A 52 8.86 -6.45 -2.02
N LEU A 53 8.07 -5.76 -2.86
CA LEU A 53 7.07 -4.79 -2.39
C LEU A 53 5.96 -5.47 -1.57
N ILE A 54 5.49 -6.65 -1.97
CA ILE A 54 4.50 -7.43 -1.20
C ILE A 54 5.07 -7.86 0.16
N ARG A 55 6.34 -8.30 0.19
CA ARG A 55 7.01 -8.66 1.46
C ARG A 55 7.19 -7.43 2.35
N TRP A 56 7.56 -6.29 1.76
CA TRP A 56 7.64 -5.03 2.48
C TRP A 56 6.30 -4.67 3.15
N PHE A 57 5.19 -4.76 2.41
CA PHE A 57 3.85 -4.52 2.94
C PHE A 57 3.54 -5.31 4.20
N ASN A 58 3.80 -6.63 4.15
CA ASN A 58 3.55 -7.50 5.29
C ASN A 58 4.46 -7.19 6.48
N ARG A 59 5.75 -6.91 6.21
CA ARG A 59 6.71 -6.53 7.26
C ARG A 59 6.32 -5.21 7.91
N MET A 60 5.87 -4.22 7.15
CA MET A 60 5.41 -2.94 7.66
C MET A 60 4.20 -3.09 8.60
N ALA A 61 3.19 -3.87 8.20
CA ALA A 61 2.03 -4.12 9.06
C ALA A 61 2.41 -4.82 10.38
N ILE A 62 3.31 -5.82 10.31
CA ILE A 62 3.82 -6.51 11.51
C ILE A 62 4.68 -5.57 12.35
N TRP A 63 5.53 -4.76 11.73
CA TRP A 63 6.40 -3.80 12.42
C TRP A 63 5.58 -2.77 13.21
N VAL A 64 4.53 -2.19 12.62
CA VAL A 64 3.61 -1.29 13.33
C VAL A 64 3.04 -1.95 14.59
N ALA A 65 2.52 -3.18 14.45
CA ALA A 65 1.98 -3.91 15.59
C ALA A 65 3.05 -4.25 16.63
N LYS A 66 4.25 -4.66 16.20
CA LYS A 66 5.39 -4.94 17.08
C LYS A 66 5.76 -3.72 17.90
N GLN A 67 5.94 -2.55 17.28
CA GLN A 67 6.29 -1.30 17.97
C GLN A 67 5.29 -0.98 19.09
N ILE A 68 4.00 -1.15 18.83
CA ILE A 68 2.94 -0.92 19.82
C ILE A 68 3.00 -1.98 20.94
N LEU A 69 3.14 -3.26 20.59
CA LEU A 69 3.09 -4.37 21.54
C LEU A 69 4.33 -4.43 22.44
N THR A 70 5.48 -3.95 21.99
CA THR A 70 6.74 -3.94 22.76
C THR A 70 6.94 -2.65 23.55
N ALA A 71 6.04 -1.67 23.47
CA ALA A 71 6.11 -0.46 24.27
C ALA A 71 5.81 -0.78 25.74
N LEU A 72 6.80 -0.52 26.60
CA LEU A 72 6.77 -0.81 28.04
C LEU A 72 5.69 0.02 28.75
N GLU A 73 5.74 1.34 28.55
CA GLU A 73 4.89 2.29 29.24
C GLU A 73 3.58 2.56 28.46
N LEU A 74 2.46 2.61 29.19
CA LEU A 74 1.14 2.89 28.60
C LEU A 74 1.10 4.24 27.86
N PRO A 75 1.63 5.36 28.39
CA PRO A 75 1.66 6.65 27.68
C PRO A 75 2.39 6.58 26.33
N ASP A 76 3.53 5.89 26.28
CA ASP A 76 4.31 5.71 25.06
C ASP A 76 3.55 4.86 24.04
N ARG A 77 2.90 3.79 24.50
CA ARG A 77 2.07 2.95 23.64
C ARG A 77 0.88 3.70 23.05
N ILE A 78 0.22 4.56 23.83
CA ILE A 78 -0.84 5.46 23.34
C ILE A 78 -0.28 6.42 22.28
N ARG A 79 0.89 7.02 22.56
CA ARG A 79 1.55 7.95 21.64
C ARG A 79 1.95 7.27 20.32
N LEU A 80 2.43 6.03 20.36
CA LEU A 80 2.72 5.24 19.16
C LEU A 80 1.48 5.03 18.30
N VAL A 81 0.37 4.61 18.90
CA VAL A 81 -0.91 4.44 18.17
C VAL A 81 -1.33 5.75 17.50
N GLN A 82 -1.28 6.87 18.21
CA GLN A 82 -1.63 8.18 17.64
C GLN A 82 -0.67 8.61 16.53
N ASN A 83 0.63 8.39 16.69
CA ASN A 83 1.63 8.69 15.67
C ASN A 83 1.38 7.87 14.39
N PHE A 84 1.11 6.57 14.51
CA PHE A 84 0.82 5.73 13.35
C PHE A 84 -0.48 6.14 12.64
N ILE A 85 -1.53 6.50 13.37
CA ILE A 85 -2.76 7.05 12.80
C ILE A 85 -2.46 8.34 12.01
N LEU A 86 -1.65 9.23 12.59
CA LEU A 86 -1.26 10.48 11.93
C LEU A 86 -0.43 10.23 10.66
N ILE A 87 0.53 9.31 10.71
CA ILE A 87 1.35 8.92 9.55
C ILE A 87 0.46 8.35 8.45
N ALA A 88 -0.44 7.41 8.77
CA ALA A 88 -1.39 6.87 7.80
C ALA A 88 -2.26 7.99 7.20
N HIS A 89 -2.74 8.92 8.00
CA HIS A 89 -3.50 10.06 7.49
C HIS A 89 -2.68 10.95 6.54
N GLN A 90 -1.38 11.18 6.82
CA GLN A 90 -0.48 11.87 5.88
C GLN A 90 -0.28 11.08 4.59
N CYS A 91 -0.12 9.76 4.68
CA CYS A 91 -0.06 8.87 3.51
C CYS A 91 -1.30 9.02 2.63
N LEU A 92 -2.50 9.10 3.21
CA LEU A 92 -3.74 9.34 2.47
C LEU A 92 -3.72 10.68 1.73
N ILE A 93 -3.35 11.77 2.42
CA ILE A 93 -3.28 13.13 1.84
C ILE A 93 -2.31 13.18 0.65
N TRP A 94 -1.17 12.51 0.78
CA TRP A 94 -0.13 12.47 -0.24
C TRP A 94 -0.29 11.29 -1.21
N HIS A 95 -1.47 10.68 -1.29
CA HIS A 95 -1.75 9.61 -2.24
C HIS A 95 -0.80 8.40 -2.14
N ASN A 96 -0.13 8.22 -1.01
CA ASN A 96 0.60 7.01 -0.68
C ASN A 96 -0.37 5.99 -0.07
N TYR A 97 -1.27 5.44 -0.88
CA TYR A 97 -2.28 4.52 -0.40
C TYR A 97 -1.67 3.20 0.08
N ASN A 98 -0.57 2.75 -0.50
CA ASN A 98 0.05 1.48 -0.11
C ASN A 98 0.54 1.50 1.34
N THR A 99 1.42 2.42 1.71
CA THR A 99 1.86 2.59 3.13
C THR A 99 0.68 2.89 4.05
N CYS A 100 -0.33 3.62 3.57
CA CYS A 100 -1.54 3.89 4.33
C CYS A 100 -2.26 2.58 4.71
N PHE A 101 -2.46 1.66 3.75
CA PHE A 101 -3.04 0.34 3.98
C PHE A 101 -2.17 -0.51 4.93
N GLU A 102 -0.85 -0.46 4.80
CA GLU A 102 0.08 -1.20 5.67
C GLU A 102 -0.10 -0.83 7.14
N ILE A 103 -0.09 0.48 7.44
CA ILE A 103 -0.21 0.97 8.80
C ILE A 103 -1.59 0.64 9.38
N VAL A 104 -2.65 0.85 8.62
CA VAL A 104 -4.02 0.50 9.07
C VAL A 104 -4.15 -1.02 9.26
N SER A 105 -3.49 -1.83 8.44
CA SER A 105 -3.50 -3.29 8.62
C SER A 105 -2.82 -3.68 9.93
N GLY A 106 -1.68 -3.08 10.27
CA GLY A 106 -1.02 -3.26 11.57
C GLY A 106 -1.89 -2.83 12.77
N LEU A 107 -2.53 -1.66 12.68
CA LEU A 107 -3.42 -1.14 13.73
C LEU A 107 -4.69 -1.98 13.93
N THR A 108 -5.14 -2.69 12.89
CA THR A 108 -6.36 -3.50 12.91
C THR A 108 -6.12 -4.97 13.23
N LEU A 109 -4.86 -5.39 13.44
CA LEU A 109 -4.55 -6.73 13.95
C LEU A 109 -5.23 -6.96 15.30
N SER A 110 -5.73 -8.17 15.52
CA SER A 110 -6.42 -8.57 16.74
C SER A 110 -5.56 -8.35 18.00
N SER A 111 -4.25 -8.58 17.89
CA SER A 111 -3.26 -8.34 18.95
C SER A 111 -3.19 -6.88 19.39
N VAL A 112 -3.39 -5.93 18.47
CA VAL A 112 -3.40 -4.48 18.76
C VAL A 112 -4.80 -4.03 19.18
N LYS A 113 -5.85 -4.49 18.50
CA LYS A 113 -7.25 -4.11 18.80
C LYS A 113 -7.70 -4.45 20.21
N ARG A 114 -7.19 -5.56 20.78
CA ARG A 114 -7.54 -6.01 22.14
C ARG A 114 -6.94 -5.15 23.27
N LEU A 115 -6.08 -4.18 22.97
CA LEU A 115 -5.42 -3.32 23.96
C LEU A 115 -6.38 -2.23 24.49
N HIS A 116 -7.44 -2.62 25.19
CA HIS A 116 -8.54 -1.73 25.60
C HIS A 116 -8.06 -0.47 26.34
N GLN A 117 -7.13 -0.60 27.29
CA GLN A 117 -6.57 0.54 28.03
C GLN A 117 -5.81 1.52 27.13
N THR A 118 -5.14 0.99 26.09
CA THR A 118 -4.41 1.85 25.13
C THR A 118 -5.40 2.62 24.29
N TRP A 119 -6.42 1.94 23.72
CA TRP A 119 -7.44 2.60 22.91
C TRP A 119 -8.28 3.61 23.70
N ALA A 120 -8.53 3.38 24.98
CA ALA A 120 -9.19 4.34 25.87
C ALA A 120 -8.39 5.65 26.04
N GLY A 121 -7.06 5.58 25.95
CA GLY A 121 -6.19 6.76 26.04
C GLY A 121 -5.94 7.48 24.70
N VAL A 122 -6.33 6.88 23.58
CA VAL A 122 -6.21 7.52 22.25
C VAL A 122 -7.23 8.65 22.14
N SER A 123 -6.79 9.84 21.75
CA SER A 123 -7.66 11.01 21.59
C SER A 123 -8.81 10.77 20.60
N ASN A 124 -9.97 11.37 20.87
CA ASN A 124 -11.13 11.33 19.97
C ASN A 124 -10.79 11.78 18.55
N LYS A 125 -9.93 12.79 18.40
CA LYS A 125 -9.44 13.25 17.09
C LYS A 125 -8.73 12.14 16.31
N SER A 126 -7.84 11.39 16.97
CA SER A 126 -7.13 10.28 16.35
C SER A 126 -8.07 9.11 16.02
N GLN A 127 -9.02 8.80 16.92
CA GLN A 127 -10.04 7.78 16.63
C GLN A 127 -10.90 8.15 15.42
N MET A 128 -11.32 9.41 15.29
CA MET A 128 -12.05 9.90 14.11
C MET A 128 -11.23 9.76 12.82
N MET A 129 -9.95 10.13 12.85
CA MET A 129 -9.05 9.93 11.71
C MET A 129 -8.94 8.45 11.33
N LEU A 130 -8.76 7.55 12.31
CA LEU A 130 -8.71 6.11 12.05
C LEU A 130 -10.02 5.57 11.46
N ASN A 131 -11.17 6.05 11.91
CA ASN A 131 -12.48 5.67 11.36
C ASN A 131 -12.64 6.11 9.89
N GLN A 132 -12.17 7.32 9.55
CA GLN A 132 -12.13 7.78 8.16
C GLN A 132 -11.21 6.91 7.30
N LEU A 133 -10.01 6.60 7.79
CA LEU A 133 -9.06 5.72 7.11
C LEU A 133 -9.66 4.33 6.86
N ASN A 134 -10.26 3.70 7.87
CA ASN A 134 -10.94 2.42 7.74
C ASN A 134 -12.09 2.44 6.71
N THR A 135 -12.83 3.55 6.65
CA THR A 135 -13.93 3.72 5.68
C THR A 135 -13.41 3.77 4.26
N ILE A 136 -12.36 4.55 4.01
CA ILE A 136 -11.75 4.68 2.68
C ILE A 136 -11.12 3.36 2.24
N MET A 137 -10.46 2.67 3.16
CA MET A 137 -9.76 1.40 2.92
C MET A 137 -10.65 0.16 2.99
N SER A 138 -11.95 0.35 3.24
CA SER A 138 -12.89 -0.77 3.31
C SER A 138 -12.82 -1.59 2.03
N GLN A 139 -12.66 -2.90 2.19
CA GLN A 139 -12.68 -3.85 1.07
C GLN A 139 -14.08 -3.97 0.44
N ARG A 140 -15.13 -3.43 1.09
CA ARG A 140 -16.54 -3.66 0.70
C ARG A 140 -17.22 -2.42 0.09
N PRO A 141 -18.00 -2.60 -1.00
CA PRO A 141 -17.86 -3.67 -1.99
C PRO A 141 -16.64 -3.40 -2.89
N ASN A 142 -15.75 -4.39 -3.07
CA ASN A 142 -14.57 -4.33 -3.94
C ASN A 142 -13.80 -2.98 -3.87
N TYR A 143 -13.43 -2.56 -2.67
CA TYR A 143 -12.67 -1.32 -2.45
C TYR A 143 -13.32 -0.05 -3.04
N LYS A 144 -14.66 0.03 -3.05
CA LYS A 144 -15.42 1.12 -3.69
C LYS A 144 -14.92 2.52 -3.34
N MET A 145 -14.69 2.80 -2.05
CA MET A 145 -14.26 4.13 -1.58
C MET A 145 -12.83 4.44 -2.02
N TYR A 146 -11.89 3.51 -1.79
CA TYR A 146 -10.52 3.61 -2.29
C TYR A 146 -10.47 3.86 -3.81
N ARG A 147 -11.23 3.10 -4.60
CA ARG A 147 -11.31 3.29 -6.05
C ARG A 147 -11.90 4.65 -6.45
N ALA A 148 -12.81 5.21 -5.66
CA ALA A 148 -13.31 6.58 -5.89
C ALA A 148 -12.23 7.64 -5.61
N CYS A 149 -11.34 7.42 -4.63
CA CYS A 149 -10.17 8.27 -4.41
C CYS A 149 -9.20 8.21 -5.60
N LEU A 150 -8.91 7.02 -6.13
CA LEU A 150 -8.06 6.86 -7.31
C LEU A 150 -8.57 7.62 -8.56
N ARG A 151 -9.90 7.72 -8.71
CA ARG A 151 -10.53 8.44 -9.84
C ARG A 151 -10.66 9.95 -9.60
N GLY A 152 -10.26 10.46 -8.43
CA GLY A 152 -10.53 11.85 -8.03
C GLY A 152 -12.02 12.15 -7.78
N SER A 153 -12.90 11.15 -7.83
CA SER A 153 -14.36 11.32 -7.71
C SER A 153 -14.84 11.43 -6.25
N SER A 154 -13.94 11.29 -5.28
CA SER A 154 -14.29 11.33 -3.85
C SER A 154 -14.47 12.75 -3.28
N GLY A 155 -14.15 13.81 -4.05
CA GLY A 155 -14.18 15.20 -3.56
C GLY A 155 -13.14 15.54 -2.49
N VAL A 156 -12.38 14.56 -2.00
CA VAL A 156 -11.37 14.72 -0.93
C VAL A 156 -10.03 15.23 -1.47
N LEU A 157 -9.69 14.95 -2.73
CA LEU A 157 -8.40 15.32 -3.35
C LEU A 157 -8.56 15.56 -4.86
N HIS A 158 -8.13 16.72 -5.36
CA HIS A 158 -8.08 17.05 -6.80
C HIS A 158 -6.92 16.30 -7.46
N MET A 159 -7.22 15.41 -8.41
CA MET A 159 -6.23 14.64 -9.17
C MET A 159 -5.96 15.30 -10.53
N GLY A 160 -4.83 15.99 -10.66
CA GLY A 160 -4.23 16.31 -11.95
C GLY A 160 -3.29 15.19 -12.44
N SER A 161 -2.98 15.16 -13.73
CA SER A 161 -2.11 14.15 -14.39
C SER A 161 -0.66 14.09 -13.87
N HIS A 162 -0.27 14.96 -12.93
CA HIS A 162 1.10 15.16 -12.46
C HIS A 162 1.31 14.88 -10.96
N VAL A 163 0.31 14.32 -10.28
CA VAL A 163 0.40 14.04 -8.84
C VAL A 163 1.09 12.69 -8.62
N ALA A 164 2.10 12.65 -7.75
CA ALA A 164 2.74 11.41 -7.32
C ALA A 164 1.79 10.56 -6.49
N MET A 165 1.75 9.26 -6.76
CA MET A 165 0.84 8.31 -6.11
C MET A 165 1.50 6.96 -5.94
N LEU A 166 1.23 6.31 -4.81
CA LEU A 166 1.49 4.88 -4.60
C LEU A 166 0.16 4.15 -4.39
N PRO A 167 -0.35 3.45 -5.42
CA PRO A 167 -1.57 2.68 -5.28
C PRO A 167 -1.33 1.43 -4.42
N PHE A 168 -2.38 0.97 -3.72
CA PHE A 168 -2.36 -0.33 -3.08
C PHE A 168 -2.38 -1.43 -4.15
N ILE A 169 -1.22 -2.07 -4.33
CA ILE A 169 -0.98 -2.98 -5.45
C ILE A 169 -1.87 -4.23 -5.42
N GLY A 170 -2.32 -4.66 -4.23
CA GLY A 170 -3.20 -5.83 -4.10
C GLY A 170 -4.51 -5.71 -4.90
N VAL A 171 -5.09 -4.52 -4.99
CA VAL A 171 -6.29 -4.28 -5.79
C VAL A 171 -6.01 -4.43 -7.29
N HIS A 172 -4.89 -3.88 -7.75
CA HIS A 172 -4.50 -3.96 -9.15
C HIS A 172 -4.12 -5.38 -9.57
N LEU A 173 -3.44 -6.14 -8.71
CA LEU A 173 -3.16 -7.55 -8.96
C LEU A 173 -4.42 -8.39 -9.03
N THR A 174 -5.40 -8.12 -8.16
CA THR A 174 -6.70 -8.79 -8.19
C THR A 174 -7.47 -8.47 -9.48
N ASP A 175 -7.45 -7.22 -9.93
CA ASP A 175 -8.07 -6.83 -11.20
C ASP A 175 -7.41 -7.51 -12.41
N LEU A 176 -6.08 -7.60 -12.42
CA LEU A 176 -5.33 -8.29 -13.47
C LEU A 176 -5.64 -9.79 -13.48
N LEU A 177 -5.73 -10.43 -12.31
CA LEU A 177 -6.08 -11.84 -12.17
C LEU A 177 -7.48 -12.10 -12.73
N TYR A 178 -8.49 -11.32 -12.31
CA TYR A 178 -9.86 -11.48 -12.81
C TYR A 178 -9.98 -11.19 -14.31
N CYS A 179 -9.20 -10.25 -14.83
CA CYS A 179 -9.15 -10.02 -16.27
C CYS A 179 -8.55 -11.22 -17.00
N ASP A 180 -7.51 -11.85 -16.45
CA ASP A 180 -6.87 -13.00 -17.07
C ASP A 180 -7.76 -14.26 -17.04
N GLU A 181 -8.38 -14.55 -15.89
CA GLU A 181 -9.25 -15.71 -15.71
C GLU A 181 -10.61 -15.55 -16.40
N GLY A 182 -11.15 -14.34 -16.43
CA GLY A 182 -12.46 -14.04 -17.02
C GLY A 182 -12.47 -13.95 -18.54
N ASN A 183 -11.30 -13.98 -19.20
CA ASN A 183 -11.18 -13.84 -20.65
C ASN A 183 -10.30 -14.95 -21.23
N VAL A 184 -10.81 -15.69 -22.23
CA VAL A 184 -10.04 -16.70 -22.95
C VAL A 184 -8.87 -16.07 -23.71
N SER A 185 -7.71 -16.73 -23.70
CA SER A 185 -6.49 -16.23 -24.37
C SER A 185 -6.52 -16.39 -25.89
N TYR A 186 -7.28 -17.38 -26.38
CA TYR A 186 -7.48 -17.64 -27.80
C TYR A 186 -8.98 -17.58 -28.09
N ILE A 187 -9.36 -16.94 -29.21
CA ILE A 187 -10.75 -16.80 -29.64
C ILE A 187 -11.34 -18.17 -29.99
N ASP A 188 -10.53 -19.00 -30.64
CA ASP A 188 -10.81 -20.38 -30.95
C ASP A 188 -9.69 -21.24 -30.34
N PRO A 189 -9.99 -22.18 -29.42
CA PRO A 189 -8.97 -23.06 -28.85
C PRO A 189 -8.24 -23.95 -29.87
N SER A 190 -8.83 -24.16 -31.05
CA SER A 190 -8.28 -24.99 -32.13
C SER A 190 -7.41 -24.22 -33.12
N LEU A 191 -7.44 -22.88 -33.08
CA LEU A 191 -6.65 -22.02 -33.95
C LEU A 191 -5.76 -21.10 -33.10
N PRO A 192 -4.55 -20.72 -33.56
CA PRO A 192 -3.68 -19.81 -32.83
C PRO A 192 -4.15 -18.34 -32.91
N LEU A 193 -5.47 -18.09 -32.85
CA LEU A 193 -6.06 -16.77 -32.93
C LEU A 193 -6.12 -16.12 -31.54
N VAL A 194 -5.14 -15.27 -31.27
CA VAL A 194 -5.01 -14.55 -30.00
C VAL A 194 -6.18 -13.60 -29.76
N ASN A 195 -6.71 -13.60 -28.54
CA ASN A 195 -7.73 -12.64 -28.11
C ASN A 195 -7.13 -11.25 -27.84
N CYS A 196 -7.06 -10.42 -28.87
CA CYS A 196 -6.57 -9.04 -28.76
C CYS A 196 -7.39 -8.16 -27.81
N SER A 197 -8.68 -8.46 -27.60
CA SER A 197 -9.52 -7.70 -26.65
C SER A 197 -9.07 -7.90 -25.21
N LYS A 198 -8.74 -9.15 -24.83
CA LYS A 198 -8.12 -9.46 -23.53
C LYS A 198 -6.82 -8.68 -23.33
N LEU A 199 -5.93 -8.71 -24.32
CA LEU A 199 -4.65 -8.01 -24.26
C LEU A 199 -4.82 -6.50 -24.12
N ARG A 200 -5.78 -5.89 -24.82
CA ARG A 200 -6.08 -4.45 -24.69
C ARG A 200 -6.58 -4.09 -23.29
N LEU A 201 -7.45 -4.92 -22.69
CA LEU A 201 -7.94 -4.70 -21.32
C LEU A 201 -6.79 -4.74 -20.31
N MET A 202 -5.96 -5.79 -20.35
CA MET A 202 -4.80 -5.91 -19.47
C MET A 202 -3.81 -4.76 -19.68
N SER A 203 -3.52 -4.41 -20.95
CA SER A 203 -2.65 -3.27 -21.29
C SER A 203 -3.15 -1.96 -20.70
N ALA A 204 -4.46 -1.69 -20.77
CA ALA A 204 -5.04 -0.47 -20.21
C ALA A 204 -4.92 -0.41 -18.67
N MET A 205 -4.96 -1.55 -17.98
CA MET A 205 -4.71 -1.61 -16.53
C MET A 205 -3.23 -1.35 -16.21
N LEU A 206 -2.31 -1.97 -16.96
CA LEU A 206 -0.87 -1.83 -16.76
C LEU A 206 -0.37 -0.41 -17.07
N GLN A 207 -0.90 0.23 -18.11
CA GLN A 207 -0.58 1.62 -18.46
C GLN A 207 -0.89 2.60 -17.33
N LYS A 208 -1.96 2.37 -16.55
CA LYS A 208 -2.29 3.19 -15.38
C LYS A 208 -1.23 3.04 -14.27
N ILE A 209 -0.77 1.81 -14.04
CA ILE A 209 0.31 1.54 -13.07
C ILE A 209 1.59 2.25 -13.52
N GLN A 210 1.95 2.11 -14.81
CA GLN A 210 3.13 2.78 -15.36
C GLN A 210 3.06 4.30 -15.27
N ALA A 211 1.90 4.89 -15.54
CA ALA A 211 1.71 6.33 -15.39
C ALA A 211 1.98 6.78 -13.94
N ALA A 212 1.50 6.01 -12.95
CA ALA A 212 1.79 6.29 -11.53
C ALA A 212 3.28 6.17 -11.18
N GLN A 213 4.04 5.30 -11.87
CA GLN A 213 5.49 5.15 -11.66
C GLN A 213 6.32 6.34 -12.19
N GLN A 214 5.76 7.24 -13.01
CA GLN A 214 6.51 8.37 -13.58
C GLN A 214 6.61 9.58 -12.66
N ASN A 215 5.57 9.85 -11.87
CA ASN A 215 5.49 11.03 -11.01
C ASN A 215 6.32 10.82 -9.72
N LYS A 216 7.09 11.83 -9.30
CA LYS A 216 7.96 11.76 -8.11
C LYS A 216 7.41 12.59 -6.96
N TYR A 217 7.61 12.08 -5.74
CA TYR A 217 7.32 12.84 -4.52
C TYR A 217 8.32 13.99 -4.31
N PRO A 218 7.89 15.16 -3.85
CA PRO A 218 8.76 16.33 -3.62
C PRO A 218 9.46 16.29 -2.24
N PHE A 219 9.79 15.10 -1.74
CA PHE A 219 10.41 14.93 -0.44
C PHE A 219 11.93 14.79 -0.57
N LYS A 220 12.65 15.21 0.47
CA LYS A 220 14.11 15.05 0.55
C LYS A 220 14.45 13.76 1.27
N GLU A 221 15.42 13.04 0.74
CA GLU A 221 15.95 11.84 1.36
C GLU A 221 16.72 12.16 2.63
N ASN A 222 16.51 11.33 3.66
CA ASN A 222 17.29 11.30 4.87
C ASN A 222 17.87 9.89 5.04
N ALA A 223 19.13 9.72 4.64
CA ALA A 223 19.80 8.42 4.61
C ALA A 223 19.88 7.76 5.99
N ALA A 224 20.06 8.55 7.06
CA ALA A 224 20.13 8.02 8.43
C ALA A 224 18.79 7.39 8.85
N VAL A 225 17.68 8.08 8.58
CA VAL A 225 16.34 7.57 8.88
C VAL A 225 16.02 6.36 8.00
N GLN A 226 16.32 6.40 6.70
CA GLN A 226 16.09 5.23 5.84
C GLN A 226 16.91 4.01 6.26
N SER A 227 18.17 4.20 6.68
CA SER A 227 19.00 3.13 7.20
C SER A 227 18.37 2.50 8.45
N TRP A 228 17.87 3.34 9.36
CA TRP A 228 17.16 2.87 10.56
C TRP A 228 15.86 2.13 10.22
N ILE A 229 15.06 2.62 9.26
CA ILE A 229 13.84 1.91 8.84
C ILE A 229 14.20 0.51 8.31
N ARG A 230 15.25 0.38 7.48
CA ARG A 230 15.67 -0.93 6.92
C ARG A 230 16.09 -1.95 7.98
N THR A 231 16.61 -1.48 9.13
CA THR A 231 17.00 -2.38 10.23
C THR A 231 15.80 -2.80 11.08
N GLU A 232 14.78 -1.95 11.17
CA GLU A 232 13.62 -2.16 12.05
C GLU A 232 12.47 -2.92 11.39
N VAL A 233 12.16 -2.57 10.14
CA VAL A 233 11.10 -3.17 9.31
C VAL A 233 11.63 -4.43 8.68
#